data_AF-X0Y4T2-F1
#
_entry.id   AF-X0Y4T2-F1
#
_cell.length_a   1.000
_cell.length_b   1.000
_cell.length_c   1.000
_cell.angle_alpha   90.00
_cell.angle_beta   90.00
_cell.angle_gamma   90.00
#
_symmetry.space_group_name_H-M   'P 1'
#
loop_
_entity.id
_entity.type
_entity.pdbx_description
1 polymer ?
#
loop_
_entity_poly.entity_id
_entity_poly.type
_entity_poly.pdbx_seq_one_letter_code
_entity_poly.pdbx_strand_id
1 'polypeptide(L)'
;DQSVCFRAAAIIFSTGPRLMFDFSQFSAGNLSGAREILESLPYIGEYTRPSTALEFVQHNLLASRNSSAPAFVLLATDGHVQDAV
;
A
#
# COMPACT_ATOMS: atom_id res chain seq x y z
N ASP A 1 22.43 -14.52 -12.15
CA ASP A 1 21.03 -14.56 -11.75
C ASP A 1 20.67 -13.18 -11.23
N GLN A 2 19.77 -12.45 -11.88
CA GLN A 2 19.49 -11.06 -11.51
C GLN A 2 18.60 -11.05 -10.27
N SER A 3 19.19 -10.81 -9.10
CA SER A 3 18.44 -10.54 -7.88
C SER A 3 17.54 -9.33 -8.10
N VAL A 4 16.24 -9.56 -8.27
CA VAL A 4 15.24 -8.50 -8.40
C VAL A 4 15.26 -7.71 -7.09
N CYS A 5 15.70 -6.45 -7.13
CA CYS A 5 15.69 -5.56 -5.98
C CYS A 5 14.43 -4.69 -6.04
N PHE A 6 13.41 -5.04 -5.25
CA PHE A 6 12.22 -4.22 -5.08
C PHE A 6 11.93 -3.99 -3.60
N ARG A 7 11.24 -2.89 -3.33
CA ARG A 7 10.63 -2.55 -2.05
C ARG A 7 9.14 -2.40 -2.29
N ALA A 8 8.33 -2.70 -1.28
CA ALA A 8 6.90 -2.54 -1.34
C ALA A 8 6.40 -1.90 -0.05
N ALA A 9 5.28 -1.22 -0.17
CA ALA A 9 4.49 -0.72 0.92
C ALA A 9 3.04 -1.13 0.65
N ALA A 10 2.26 -1.33 1.70
CA ALA A 10 0.85 -1.67 1.57
C ALA A 10 0.01 -0.86 2.55
N ILE A 11 -1.15 -0.43 2.05
CA ILE A 11 -2.24 0.09 2.85
C ILE A 11 -3.45 -0.79 2.61
N ILE A 12 -4.32 -0.86 3.60
CA ILE A 12 -5.73 -1.22 3.40
C ILE A 12 -6.55 0.07 3.48
N PHE A 13 -7.68 0.14 2.80
CA PHE A 13 -8.54 1.32 2.84
C PHE A 13 -10.01 0.94 2.87
N SER A 14 -10.79 1.79 3.54
CA SER A 14 -12.24 1.84 3.43
C SER A 14 -12.72 3.29 3.55
N THR A 15 -13.22 3.70 4.71
CA THR A 15 -13.51 5.10 5.06
C THR A 15 -12.23 5.93 5.10
N GLY A 16 -11.12 5.31 5.49
CA GLY A 16 -9.80 5.91 5.48
C GLY A 16 -8.70 4.89 5.24
N PRO A 17 -7.48 5.35 4.92
CA PRO A 17 -6.32 4.48 4.73
C PRO A 17 -5.71 4.07 6.07
N ARG A 18 -5.25 2.82 6.13
CA ARG A 18 -4.44 2.29 7.23
C ARG A 18 -3.15 1.70 6.67
N LEU A 19 -2.01 2.21 7.14
CA LEU A 19 -0.70 1.69 6.78
C LEU A 19 -0.50 0.30 7.39
N MET A 20 -0.21 -0.70 6.54
CA MET A 20 0.14 -2.05 6.98
C MET A 20 1.64 -2.20 7.11
N PHE A 21 2.38 -1.76 6.08
CA PHE A 21 3.83 -1.66 6.12
C PHE A 21 4.34 -0.65 5.09
N ASP A 22 5.52 -0.07 5.34
CA ASP A 22 6.21 0.84 4.44
C ASP A 22 7.40 0.20 3.70
N PHE A 23 8.07 0.97 2.85
CA PHE A 23 9.22 0.54 2.03
C PHE A 23 10.48 0.15 2.84
N SER A 24 10.53 0.43 4.15
CA SER A 24 11.63 0.03 5.03
C SER A 24 11.43 -1.38 5.58
N GLN A 25 10.18 -1.80 5.75
CA GLN A 25 9.82 -3.08 6.36
C GLN A 25 9.90 -4.24 5.36
N PHE A 26 9.69 -3.97 4.07
CA PHE A 26 9.70 -5.02 3.04
C PHE A 26 10.64 -4.73 1.87
N SER A 27 11.41 -5.75 1.53
CA SER A 27 12.26 -5.80 0.34
C SER A 27 12.31 -7.23 -0.21
N ALA A 28 12.82 -7.40 -1.43
CA ALA A 28 12.96 -8.71 -2.08
C ALA A 28 13.71 -9.77 -1.25
N GLY A 29 14.57 -9.35 -0.31
CA GLY A 29 15.29 -10.24 0.60
C GLY A 29 14.51 -10.67 1.85
N ASN A 30 13.30 -10.14 2.08
CA ASN A 30 12.50 -10.37 3.29
C ASN A 30 11.02 -10.65 2.95
N LEU A 31 10.76 -11.72 2.20
CA LEU A 31 9.41 -12.06 1.74
C LEU A 31 8.48 -12.61 2.85
N SER A 32 9.03 -13.26 3.87
CA SER A 32 8.27 -13.88 4.95
C SER A 32 7.51 -12.85 5.79
N GLY A 33 8.15 -11.72 6.13
CA GLY A 33 7.51 -10.68 6.95
C GLY A 33 6.28 -10.03 6.30
N ALA A 34 6.30 -9.81 4.98
CA ALA A 34 5.11 -9.29 4.30
C ALA A 34 3.99 -10.32 4.23
N ARG A 35 4.32 -11.60 4.05
CA ARG A 35 3.31 -12.66 4.01
C ARG A 35 2.50 -12.70 5.31
N GLU A 36 3.15 -12.65 6.46
CA GLU A 36 2.48 -12.66 7.77
C GLU A 36 1.56 -11.45 7.97
N ILE A 37 1.98 -10.26 7.50
CA ILE A 37 1.13 -9.06 7.55
C ILE A 37 -0.08 -9.20 6.62
N LEU A 38 0.13 -9.70 5.40
CA LEU A 38 -0.93 -9.91 4.42
C LEU A 38 -1.95 -10.96 4.89
N GLU A 39 -1.49 -12.01 5.58
CA GLU A 39 -2.35 -13.06 6.15
C GLU A 39 -3.14 -12.60 7.40
N SER A 40 -2.75 -11.47 8.02
CA SER A 40 -3.38 -10.91 9.22
C SER A 40 -4.20 -9.65 8.97
N LEU A 41 -4.45 -9.29 7.71
CA LEU A 41 -5.18 -8.07 7.36
C LEU A 41 -6.61 -8.09 7.91
N PRO A 42 -7.01 -7.08 8.70
CA PRO A 42 -8.37 -6.99 9.19
C PRO A 42 -9.32 -6.54 8.07
N TYR A 43 -10.54 -7.08 8.05
CA TYR A 43 -11.63 -6.50 7.27
C TYR A 43 -12.14 -5.24 7.97
N ILE A 44 -11.91 -4.07 7.35
CA ILE A 44 -12.22 -2.76 7.95
C ILE A 44 -13.61 -2.20 7.57
N GLY A 45 -14.29 -2.75 6.56
CA GLY A 45 -15.70 -2.47 6.22
C GLY A 45 -16.02 -0.99 5.93
N GLU A 46 -17.31 -0.64 5.89
CA GLU A 46 -17.85 0.72 5.65
C GLU A 46 -17.80 1.20 4.18
N TYR A 47 -17.16 2.34 3.91
CA TYR A 47 -17.17 3.01 2.61
C TYR A 47 -15.99 2.57 1.73
N THR A 48 -16.11 2.76 0.41
CA THR A 48 -14.96 2.62 -0.51
C THR A 48 -14.48 4.01 -0.94
N ARG A 49 -13.44 4.55 -0.28
CA ARG A 49 -12.86 5.88 -0.57
C ARG A 49 -11.45 5.83 -1.17
N PRO A 50 -11.33 5.47 -2.46
CA PRO A 50 -10.02 5.31 -3.10
C PRO A 50 -9.28 6.64 -3.25
N SER A 51 -9.96 7.79 -3.39
CA SER A 51 -9.27 9.08 -3.53
C SER A 51 -8.48 9.43 -2.27
N THR A 52 -9.10 9.30 -1.09
CA THR A 52 -8.42 9.49 0.21
C THR A 52 -7.26 8.51 0.38
N ALA A 53 -7.41 7.27 -0.09
CA ALA A 53 -6.35 6.27 -0.02
C ALA A 53 -5.16 6.63 -0.93
N LEU A 54 -5.41 7.07 -2.16
CA LEU A 54 -4.37 7.48 -3.11
C LEU A 54 -3.65 8.76 -2.66
N GLU A 55 -4.35 9.73 -2.09
CA GLU A 55 -3.75 10.92 -1.48
C GLU A 55 -2.79 10.54 -0.35
N PHE A 56 -3.15 9.60 0.51
CA PHE A 56 -2.26 9.08 1.54
C PHE A 56 -1.04 8.38 0.93
N VAL A 57 -1.21 7.54 -0.08
CA VAL A 57 -0.08 6.88 -0.77
C VAL A 57 0.87 7.93 -1.36
N GLN A 58 0.34 8.97 -2.00
CA GLN A 58 1.13 10.04 -2.59
C GLN A 58 1.94 10.80 -1.53
N HIS A 59 1.28 11.28 -0.47
CA HIS A 59 1.91 12.15 0.52
C HIS A 59 2.77 11.41 1.56
N ASN A 60 2.43 10.18 1.92
CA ASN A 60 3.08 9.47 3.02
C ASN A 60 4.07 8.41 2.55
N LEU A 61 3.83 7.77 1.40
CA LEU A 61 4.68 6.67 0.91
C LEU A 61 5.56 7.12 -0.26
N LEU A 62 4.97 7.65 -1.33
CA LEU A 62 5.72 8.00 -2.53
C LEU A 62 6.64 9.21 -2.29
N ALA A 63 6.15 10.22 -1.55
CA ALA A 63 6.96 11.38 -1.18
C ALA A 63 8.13 11.03 -0.23
N SER A 64 8.01 9.97 0.58
CA SER A 64 9.02 9.58 1.58
C SER A 64 10.04 8.56 1.07
N ARG A 65 9.87 7.99 -0.13
CA ARG A 65 10.68 6.85 -0.60
C ARG A 65 12.19 7.12 -0.77
N ASN A 66 12.60 8.40 -0.83
CA ASN A 66 13.97 8.86 -1.06
C ASN A 66 14.75 7.99 -2.08
N SER A 67 14.15 7.79 -3.26
CA SER A 67 14.65 6.87 -4.28
C SER A 67 14.24 7.32 -5.68
N SER A 68 15.18 7.20 -6.63
CA SER A 68 14.94 7.44 -8.06
C SER A 68 14.33 6.23 -8.78
N ALA A 69 14.18 5.10 -8.10
CA ALA A 69 13.56 3.91 -8.68
C ALA A 69 12.13 4.21 -9.16
N PRO A 70 11.71 3.68 -10.33
CA PRO A 70 10.32 3.76 -10.76
C PRO A 70 9.39 3.18 -9.69
N ALA A 71 8.23 3.81 -9.50
CA ALA A 71 7.18 3.28 -8.65
C ALA A 71 5.88 3.19 -9.43
N PHE A 72 5.09 2.19 -9.07
CA PHE A 72 3.73 2.00 -9.54
C PHE A 72 2.84 1.76 -8.32
N VAL A 73 1.56 2.03 -8.47
CA VAL A 73 0.53 1.75 -7.46
C VAL A 73 -0.40 0.69 -8.03
N LEU A 74 -0.59 -0.39 -7.28
CA LEU A 74 -1.59 -1.41 -7.60
C LEU A 74 -2.79 -1.20 -6.68
N LEU A 75 -3.93 -0.84 -7.27
CA LEU A 75 -5.20 -0.66 -6.57
C LEU A 75 -6.08 -1.87 -6.80
N ALA A 76 -6.42 -2.58 -5.72
CA ALA A 76 -7.45 -3.62 -5.73
C ALA A 76 -8.71 -3.07 -5.06
N THR A 77 -9.82 -3.04 -5.81
CA THR A 77 -11.11 -2.51 -5.38
C THR A 77 -12.23 -3.27 -6.07
N ASP A 78 -13.44 -3.21 -5.50
CA ASP A 78 -14.67 -3.77 -6.06
C ASP A 78 -15.30 -2.88 -7.16
N GLY A 79 -14.72 -1.71 -7.41
CA GLY A 79 -15.18 -0.76 -8.43
C GLY A 79 -16.22 0.25 -7.94
N HIS A 80 -16.69 0.15 -6.69
CA HIS A 80 -17.54 1.17 -6.09
C HIS A 80 -16.69 2.33 -5.55
N VAL A 81 -17.18 3.56 -5.71
CA VAL A 81 -16.50 4.77 -5.25
C VAL A 81 -17.48 5.62 -4.47
N GLN A 82 -17.10 5.98 -3.24
CA GLN A 82 -17.90 6.75 -2.29
C GLN A 82 -17.08 7.88 -1.66
N ASP A 83 -16.25 8.52 -2.49
CA ASP A 83 -15.51 9.72 -2.11
C ASP A 83 -16.48 10.87 -1.81
N ALA A 84 -16.18 11.66 -0.78
CA ALA A 84 -16.95 12.86 -0.47
C ALA A 84 -16.63 13.93 -1.53
N VAL A 85 -17.67 14.47 -2.17
CA VAL A 85 -17.59 15.61 -3.10
C VAL A 85 -17.62 16.92 -2.31
#